data_AF-X1FM87-F1
#
_entry.id   AF-X1FM87-F1
#
_cell.length_a   1.000
_cell.length_b   1.000
_cell.length_c   1.000
_cell.angle_alpha   90.00
_cell.angle_beta   90.00
_cell.angle_gamma   90.00
#
_symmetry.space_group_name_H-M   'P 1'
#
loop_
_entity.id
_entity.type
_entity.pdbx_description
1 polymer ?
#
loop_
_entity_poly.entity_id
_entity_poly.type
_entity_poly.pdbx_seq_one_letter_code
_entity_poly.pdbx_strand_id
1 'polypeptide(L)'
;MGISRPTYYYKPKKRKPEDVELEDIINDIALEFPYYGYRRVTATLKRKGLIINHKKVHRIMKDNNILCKIKKSFKKTTLGEVQFNLFITIPIAP
;
A
#
# COMPACT_ATOMS: atom_id res chain seq x y z
N MET A 1 35.30 21.98 13.35
CA MET A 1 34.49 20.73 13.31
C MET A 1 33.06 21.11 12.92
N GLY A 2 32.66 20.90 11.67
CA GLY A 2 31.42 21.45 11.09
C GLY A 2 30.18 20.58 11.31
N ILE A 3 29.87 20.21 12.56
CA ILE A 3 28.70 19.38 12.88
C ILE A 3 27.79 20.14 13.84
N SER A 4 26.48 20.15 13.57
CA SER A 4 25.50 20.82 14.43
C SER A 4 25.38 20.13 15.79
N ARG A 5 25.29 20.91 16.87
CA ARG A 5 25.20 20.42 18.26
C ARG A 5 24.05 19.43 18.51
N PRO A 6 22.86 19.55 17.89
CA PRO A 6 21.80 18.54 17.99
C PRO A 6 22.18 17.18 17.39
N THR A 7 22.91 17.17 16.28
CA THR A 7 23.42 15.94 15.64
C THR A 7 24.41 15.21 16.55
N TYR A 8 25.23 15.95 17.30
CA TYR A 8 26.22 15.38 18.21
C TYR A 8 25.60 14.56 19.35
N TYR A 9 24.42 14.96 19.85
CA TYR A 9 23.72 14.23 20.92
C TYR A 9 22.77 13.13 20.41
N TYR A 10 22.56 13.03 19.10
CA TYR A 10 21.67 12.01 18.54
C TYR A 10 22.27 10.62 18.73
N LYS A 11 21.62 9.78 19.53
CA LYS A 11 21.94 8.36 19.67
C LYS A 11 20.85 7.54 18.98
N PRO A 12 21.18 6.76 17.93
CA PRO A 12 20.21 5.86 17.31
C PRO A 12 19.76 4.84 18.35
N LYS A 13 18.43 4.69 18.51
CA LYS A 13 17.86 3.69 19.42
C LYS A 13 18.13 2.30 18.86
N LYS A 14 18.80 1.44 19.65
CA LYS A 14 19.04 0.04 19.28
C LYS A 14 17.69 -0.67 19.11
N ARG A 15 17.59 -1.53 18.08
CA ARG A 15 16.43 -2.41 17.88
C ARG A 15 16.33 -3.36 19.08
N LYS A 16 15.13 -3.50 19.64
CA LYS A 16 14.88 -4.46 20.72
C LYS A 16 14.79 -5.87 20.13
N PRO A 17 15.10 -6.93 20.89
CA PRO A 17 14.87 -8.31 20.44
C PRO A 17 13.39 -8.55 20.08
N GLU A 18 12.46 -7.95 20.84
CA GLU A 18 11.02 -7.93 20.54
C GLU A 18 10.67 -7.37 19.15
N ASP A 19 11.53 -6.52 18.58
CA ASP A 19 11.31 -5.97 17.25
C ASP A 19 11.61 -7.02 16.16
N VAL A 20 12.55 -7.93 16.41
CA VAL A 20 12.98 -8.97 15.45
C VAL A 20 11.90 -10.03 15.30
N GLU A 21 11.39 -10.56 16.42
CA GLU A 21 10.29 -11.54 16.40
C GLU A 21 9.05 -10.97 15.69
N LEU A 22 8.80 -9.68 15.87
CA LEU A 22 7.71 -9.01 15.20
C LEU A 22 7.94 -8.86 13.69
N GLU A 23 9.17 -8.57 13.27
CA GLU A 23 9.54 -8.52 11.85
C GLU A 23 9.27 -9.88 11.19
N ASP A 24 9.63 -10.99 11.84
CA ASP A 24 9.39 -12.35 11.34
C ASP A 24 7.90 -12.67 11.19
N ILE A 25 7.08 -12.38 12.21
CA ILE A 25 5.62 -12.59 12.13
C ILE A 25 4.99 -11.77 11.00
N ILE A 26 5.46 -10.53 10.80
CA ILE A 26 4.97 -9.67 9.71
C ILE A 26 5.39 -10.23 8.35
N ASN A 27 6.62 -10.74 8.23
CA ASN A 27 7.11 -11.38 7.02
C ASN A 27 6.26 -12.60 6.66
N ASP A 28 5.98 -13.48 7.62
CA ASP A 28 5.15 -14.67 7.42
C ASP A 28 3.75 -14.32 6.93
N ILE A 29 3.09 -13.33 7.57
CA ILE A 29 1.76 -12.87 7.17
C ILE A 29 1.80 -12.25 5.76
N ALA A 30 2.86 -11.52 5.42
CA ALA A 30 3.01 -10.92 4.10
C ALA A 30 3.27 -11.97 3.02
N LEU A 31 3.95 -13.09 3.37
CA LEU A 31 4.21 -14.22 2.50
C LEU A 31 2.92 -15.02 2.23
N GLU A 32 2.12 -15.25 3.28
CA GLU A 32 0.81 -15.90 3.20
C GLU A 32 -0.20 -15.05 2.41
N PHE A 33 -0.17 -13.72 2.61
CA PHE A 33 -1.10 -12.78 1.99
C PHE A 33 -0.38 -11.65 1.22
N PRO A 34 0.14 -11.91 0.00
CA PRO A 34 0.91 -10.93 -0.78
C PRO A 34 0.11 -9.69 -1.22
N TYR A 35 -1.22 -9.75 -1.12
CA TYR A 35 -2.13 -8.64 -1.44
C TYR A 35 -2.50 -7.78 -0.23
N TYR A 36 -2.06 -8.14 0.99
CA TYR A 36 -2.46 -7.45 2.21
C TYR A 36 -1.63 -6.20 2.47
N GLY A 37 -2.30 -5.05 2.41
CA GLY A 37 -1.84 -3.76 2.92
C GLY A 37 -1.40 -3.79 4.38
N TYR A 38 -0.53 -2.86 4.79
CA TYR A 38 -0.19 -2.65 6.20
C TYR A 38 -1.42 -2.49 7.10
N ARG A 39 -2.52 -1.89 6.59
CA ARG A 39 -3.81 -1.79 7.30
C ARG A 39 -4.39 -3.17 7.63
N ARG A 40 -4.39 -4.09 6.67
CA ARG A 40 -4.92 -5.46 6.87
C ARG A 40 -3.99 -6.27 7.76
N VAL A 41 -2.68 -6.16 7.56
CA VAL A 41 -1.67 -6.78 8.44
C VAL A 41 -1.85 -6.32 9.89
N THR A 42 -2.05 -5.02 10.14
CA THR A 42 -2.30 -4.51 11.50
C THR A 42 -3.58 -5.06 12.11
N ALA A 43 -4.63 -5.30 11.32
CA ALA A 43 -5.87 -5.91 11.81
C ALA A 43 -5.66 -7.39 12.17
N THR A 44 -4.90 -8.13 11.35
CA THR A 44 -4.53 -9.53 11.64
C THR A 44 -3.68 -9.63 12.91
N LEU A 45 -2.71 -8.73 13.10
CA LEU A 45 -1.90 -8.66 14.32
C LEU A 45 -2.76 -8.36 15.55
N LYS A 46 -3.70 -7.40 15.45
CA LYS A 46 -4.65 -7.12 16.53
C LYS A 46 -5.52 -8.33 16.88
N ARG A 47 -5.97 -9.10 15.88
CA ARG A 47 -6.73 -10.35 16.11
C ARG A 47 -5.91 -11.43 16.81
N LYS A 48 -4.60 -11.47 16.57
CA LYS A 48 -3.65 -12.33 17.29
C LYS A 48 -3.27 -11.80 18.69
N GLY A 49 -3.85 -10.68 19.14
CA GLY A 49 -3.58 -10.07 20.44
C GLY A 49 -2.37 -9.13 20.49
N LEU A 50 -1.71 -8.89 19.35
CA LEU A 50 -0.54 -8.02 19.26
C LEU A 50 -0.98 -6.58 18.93
N ILE A 51 -0.97 -5.71 19.94
CA ILE A 51 -1.33 -4.29 19.79
C ILE A 51 -0.10 -3.50 19.35
N ILE A 52 0.11 -3.42 18.04
CA ILE A 52 1.22 -2.69 17.45
C ILE A 52 0.72 -1.45 16.70
N ASN A 53 1.47 -0.36 16.82
CA ASN A 53 1.19 0.85 16.06
C ASN A 53 1.35 0.60 14.56
N HIS A 54 0.33 0.98 13.77
CA HIS A 54 0.32 0.86 12.31
C HIS A 54 1.51 1.56 11.64
N LYS A 55 2.08 2.61 12.25
CA LYS A 55 3.31 3.26 11.78
C LYS A 55 4.53 2.33 11.84
N LYS A 56 4.62 1.50 12.88
CA LYS A 56 5.70 0.52 13.05
C LYS A 56 5.59 -0.58 12.00
N VAL A 57 4.39 -1.11 11.79
CA VAL A 57 4.11 -2.10 10.73
C VAL A 57 4.44 -1.54 9.35
N HIS A 58 4.03 -0.30 9.07
CA HIS A 58 4.34 0.35 7.80
C HIS A 58 5.85 0.54 7.59
N ARG A 59 6.59 0.92 8.64
CA ARG A 59 8.06 1.04 8.57
C ARG A 59 8.72 -0.30 8.29
N ILE A 60 8.35 -1.35 9.02
CA ILE A 60 8.87 -2.71 8.82
C ILE A 60 8.59 -3.22 7.41
N MET A 61 7.35 -3.10 6.93
CA MET A 61 7.00 -3.52 5.56
C MET A 61 7.77 -2.72 4.50
N LYS A 62 8.04 -1.43 4.74
CA LYS A 62 8.83 -0.58 3.85
C LYS A 62 10.31 -0.98 3.87
N ASP A 63 10.88 -1.21 5.05
CA ASP A 63 12.29 -1.58 5.24
C ASP A 63 12.57 -2.96 4.62
N ASN A 64 11.63 -3.90 4.74
CA ASN A 64 11.71 -5.24 4.13
C ASN A 64 11.27 -5.25 2.65
N ASN A 65 10.96 -4.09 2.07
CA ASN A 65 10.53 -3.92 0.67
C ASN A 65 9.33 -4.80 0.24
N ILE A 66 8.52 -5.26 1.20
CA ILE A 66 7.36 -6.16 1.01
C ILE A 66 6.11 -5.35 0.65
N LEU A 67 6.27 -4.40 -0.27
CA LEU A 67 5.15 -3.58 -0.72
C LEU A 67 4.11 -4.48 -1.39
N CYS A 68 2.87 -4.34 -0.93
CA CYS A 68 1.75 -5.16 -1.36
C CYS A 68 1.62 -5.12 -2.87
N LYS A 69 1.47 -6.30 -3.49
CA LYS A 69 1.21 -6.36 -4.93
C LYS A 69 -0.15 -5.72 -5.19
N ILE A 70 -0.15 -4.54 -5.81
CA ILE A 70 -1.38 -3.87 -6.22
C ILE A 70 -2.06 -4.80 -7.24
N LYS A 71 -3.27 -5.27 -6.92
CA LYS A 71 -4.10 -5.97 -7.91
C LYS A 71 -4.43 -4.97 -9.01
N LYS A 72 -3.88 -5.15 -10.22
CA LYS A 72 -4.33 -4.38 -11.39
C LYS A 72 -5.80 -4.69 -11.60
N SER A 73 -6.68 -3.71 -11.40
CA SER A 73 -8.07 -3.85 -11.76
C SER A 73 -8.16 -3.90 -13.28
N PHE A 74 -8.69 -4.99 -13.83
CA PHE A 74 -9.00 -5.08 -15.24
C PHE A 74 -10.15 -4.10 -15.56
N LYS A 75 -9.91 -3.11 -16.42
CA LYS A 75 -10.99 -2.25 -16.95
C LYS A 75 -11.83 -3.11 -17.88
N LYS A 76 -13.14 -3.25 -17.59
CA LYS A 76 -14.09 -3.82 -18.56
C LYS A 76 -14.30 -2.79 -19.66
N THR A 77 -13.75 -3.00 -20.85
CA THR A 77 -14.13 -2.25 -22.03
C THR A 77 -15.49 -2.75 -22.47
N THR A 78 -16.55 -1.99 -22.20
CA THR A 78 -17.78 -2.14 -22.98
C THR A 78 -17.46 -1.63 -24.38
N LEU A 79 -17.46 -2.52 -25.37
CA LEU A 79 -17.53 -2.16 -26.78
C LEU A 79 -18.87 -1.47 -27.00
N GLY A 80 -18.94 -0.18 -26.64
CA GLY A 80 -20.05 0.69 -26.98
C GLY A 80 -19.86 1.11 -28.42
N GLU A 81 -20.34 0.30 -29.35
CA GLU A 81 -20.62 0.73 -30.71
C GLU A 81 -21.76 1.75 -30.64
N VAL A 82 -21.45 3.03 -30.51
CA VAL A 82 -22.44 4.10 -30.71
C VAL A 82 -22.31 4.60 -32.14
N GLN A 83 -23.06 3.96 -33.02
CA GLN A 83 -23.27 4.37 -34.41
C GLN A 83 -24.51 5.27 -34.53
N PHE A 84 -24.28 6.39 -35.24
CA PHE A 84 -25.23 7.13 -36.08
C PHE A 84 -26.47 7.75 -35.45
N ASN A 85 -26.39 9.07 -35.18
CA ASN A 85 -27.56 9.94 -35.33
C ASN A 85 -27.57 10.56 -36.73
N LEU A 86 -28.55 10.12 -37.50
CA LEU A 86 -28.97 10.55 -38.83
C LEU A 86 -29.20 12.08 -38.85
N PHE A 87 -28.40 12.83 -39.62
CA PHE A 87 -28.66 14.23 -39.94
C PHE A 87 -29.89 14.31 -40.87
N ILE A 88 -31.04 14.69 -40.34
CA ILE A 88 -32.19 15.11 -41.15
C ILE A 88 -32.03 16.61 -41.39
N THR A 89 -31.48 16.97 -42.55
CA THR A 89 -31.61 18.31 -43.13
C THR A 89 -32.30 18.16 -44.48
N ILE A 90 -33.57 18.56 -44.52
CA ILE A 90 -34.36 18.76 -45.73
C ILE A 90 -34.08 20.19 -46.21
N PRO A 91 -33.54 20.40 -47.42
CA PRO A 91 -33.65 21.69 -48.09
C PRO A 91 -34.78 21.68 -49.12
N ILE A 92 -35.70 22.59 -48.84
CA ILE A 92 -36.71 23.26 -49.65
C ILE A 92 -36.29 23.59 -51.11
N ALA A 93 -37.30 23.50 -52.00
CA ALA A 93 -37.58 24.29 -53.22
C ALA A 93 -36.86 23.95 -54.55
N PRO A 94 -37.44 24.34 -55.71
CA PRO A 94 -38.64 25.19 -55.92
C PRO A 94 -39.96 24.45 -56.17
#